data_AF-A0A524I828-F1
#
_entry.id   AF-A0A524I828-F1
#
_cell.length_a   1.000
_cell.length_b   1.000
_cell.length_c   1.000
_cell.angle_alpha   90.00
_cell.angle_beta   90.00
_cell.angle_gamma   90.00
#
_symmetry.space_group_name_H-M   'P 1'
#
loop_
_entity.id
_entity.type
_entity.pdbx_description
1 polymer ?
#
loop_
_entity_poly.entity_id
_entity_poly.type
_entity_poly.pdbx_seq_one_letter_code
_entity_poly.pdbx_strand_id
1 'polypeptide(L)'
;MDSMLQLVSNRGVAATYMTVDNQAILDAKLTTPTSEWIGLDNTVTINLVVPSTYDMRMDLGVYRVYSKIVDTVQGNSGSAEVLLNKGVVSLSPGEVVVVSIPYLYTIEILSQSSTNSTERAKFSVLYQY
;
A
#
# COMPACT_ATOMS: atom_id res chain seq x y z
N MET A 1 -21.85 4.00 10.83
CA MET A 1 -21.47 5.31 10.27
C MET A 1 -20.78 4.99 8.96
N ASP A 2 -21.37 5.32 7.82
CA ASP A 2 -20.73 5.12 6.52
C ASP A 2 -19.64 6.18 6.33
N SER A 3 -18.38 5.75 6.23
CA SER A 3 -17.27 6.61 5.83
C SER A 3 -17.27 6.76 4.31
N MET A 4 -17.67 7.92 3.81
CA MET A 4 -17.61 8.23 2.39
C MET A 4 -16.19 8.64 2.00
N LEU A 5 -15.52 7.84 1.17
CA LEU A 5 -14.27 8.21 0.53
C LEU A 5 -14.54 9.29 -0.53
N GLN A 6 -14.21 10.54 -0.24
CA GLN A 6 -14.45 11.68 -1.12
C GLN A 6 -13.21 12.02 -1.95
N LEU A 7 -13.34 11.93 -3.27
CA LEU A 7 -12.37 12.50 -4.21
C LEU A 7 -12.62 14.01 -4.37
N VAL A 8 -11.64 14.84 -4.05
CA VAL A 8 -11.70 16.29 -4.25
C VAL A 8 -10.85 16.67 -5.45
N SER A 9 -11.47 17.01 -6.60
CA SER A 9 -10.78 17.58 -7.76
C SER A 9 -10.87 19.11 -7.75
N ASN A 10 -9.74 19.78 -7.91
CA ASN A 10 -9.64 21.26 -7.89
C ASN A 10 -9.95 21.91 -9.27
N ARG A 11 -10.30 21.12 -10.29
CA ARG A 11 -10.68 21.64 -11.61
C ARG A 11 -11.89 20.87 -12.08
N GLY A 12 -13.04 21.53 -12.22
CA GLY A 12 -14.37 21.00 -12.55
C GLY A 12 -14.50 20.26 -13.89
N VAL A 13 -13.64 19.28 -14.13
CA VAL A 13 -13.74 18.27 -15.17
C VAL A 13 -14.79 17.26 -14.72
N ALA A 14 -15.72 16.94 -15.61
CA ALA A 14 -16.82 16.02 -15.38
C ALA A 14 -16.30 14.69 -14.80
N ALA A 15 -16.72 14.41 -13.56
CA ALA A 15 -16.60 13.16 -12.83
C ALA A 15 -15.39 12.28 -13.19
N THR A 16 -14.26 12.54 -12.55
CA THR A 16 -13.25 11.51 -12.36
C THR A 16 -13.87 10.41 -11.49
N TYR A 17 -14.28 9.31 -12.13
CA TYR A 17 -14.86 8.17 -11.44
C TYR A 17 -13.72 7.32 -10.85
N MET A 18 -13.57 7.40 -9.53
CA MET A 18 -12.84 6.37 -8.80
C MET A 18 -13.79 5.19 -8.60
N THR A 19 -13.34 4.00 -8.99
CA THR A 19 -14.04 2.75 -8.71
C THR A 19 -13.27 2.04 -7.60
N VAL A 20 -13.98 1.62 -6.57
CA VAL A 20 -13.48 0.63 -5.60
C VAL A 20 -13.90 -0.73 -6.13
N ASP A 21 -12.93 -1.55 -6.57
CA ASP A 21 -13.26 -2.82 -7.23
C ASP A 21 -13.76 -3.87 -6.24
N ASN A 22 -13.33 -3.79 -4.98
CA ASN A 22 -13.87 -4.61 -3.90
C ASN A 22 -13.93 -3.83 -2.57
N GLN A 23 -15.10 -3.25 -2.30
CA GLN A 23 -15.32 -2.42 -1.11
C GLN A 23 -15.06 -3.18 0.18
N ALA A 24 -15.49 -4.43 0.29
CA ALA A 24 -15.29 -5.23 1.51
C ALA A 24 -13.81 -5.50 1.79
N ILE A 25 -13.00 -5.71 0.75
CA ILE A 25 -11.54 -5.88 0.88
C ILE A 25 -10.89 -4.58 1.31
N LEU A 26 -11.25 -3.46 0.68
CA LEU A 26 -10.70 -2.16 1.04
C LEU A 26 -11.07 -1.78 2.49
N ASP A 27 -12.32 -2.01 2.89
CA ASP A 27 -12.77 -1.75 4.26
C ASP A 27 -12.02 -2.60 5.27
N ALA A 28 -11.80 -3.89 4.99
CA ALA A 28 -10.97 -4.74 5.84
C ALA A 28 -9.54 -4.17 5.95
N LYS A 29 -8.92 -3.81 4.83
CA LYS A 29 -7.58 -3.21 4.82
C LYS A 29 -7.48 -1.89 5.59
N LEU A 30 -8.53 -1.09 5.61
CA LEU A 30 -8.52 0.21 6.29
C LEU A 30 -8.92 0.13 7.77
N THR A 31 -9.61 -0.93 8.20
CA THR A 31 -10.20 -1.02 9.54
C THR A 31 -9.61 -2.13 10.42
N THR A 32 -8.93 -3.12 9.85
CA THR A 32 -8.38 -4.27 10.59
C THR A 32 -6.85 -4.30 10.51
N PRO A 33 -6.16 -4.86 11.53
CA PRO A 33 -4.72 -5.08 11.46
C PRO A 33 -4.35 -6.03 10.32
N THR A 34 -3.12 -5.93 9.80
CA THR A 34 -2.66 -6.73 8.65
C THR A 34 -2.65 -8.24 8.92
N SER A 35 -2.55 -8.65 10.18
CA SER A 35 -2.70 -10.05 10.60
C SER A 35 -4.09 -10.64 10.29
N GLU A 36 -5.10 -9.79 10.08
CA GLU A 36 -6.47 -10.20 9.75
C GLU A 36 -6.74 -10.17 8.23
N TRP A 37 -5.76 -9.80 7.40
CA TRP A 37 -5.89 -9.73 5.93
C TRP A 37 -5.80 -11.12 5.26
N ILE A 38 -6.31 -12.15 5.92
CA ILE A 38 -6.25 -13.54 5.47
C ILE A 38 -7.08 -13.70 4.19
N GLY A 39 -6.47 -14.22 3.13
CA GLY A 39 -7.12 -14.40 1.82
C GLY A 39 -7.18 -13.14 0.96
N LEU A 40 -6.61 -12.02 1.42
CA LEU A 40 -6.44 -10.81 0.61
C LEU A 40 -5.15 -10.87 -0.21
N ASP A 41 -5.14 -10.22 -1.38
CA ASP A 41 -3.94 -10.18 -2.21
C ASP A 41 -2.87 -9.23 -1.62
N ASN A 42 -1.90 -9.83 -0.95
CA ASN A 42 -0.72 -9.18 -0.37
C ASN A 42 0.50 -9.16 -1.33
N THR A 43 0.33 -9.47 -2.61
CA THR A 43 1.44 -9.34 -3.57
C THR A 43 1.70 -7.87 -3.91
N VAL A 44 2.97 -7.49 -4.11
CA VAL A 44 3.34 -6.12 -4.56
C VAL A 44 3.06 -5.84 -6.03
N THR A 45 2.52 -6.83 -6.75
CA THR A 45 2.31 -6.75 -8.19
C THR A 45 0.83 -6.54 -8.48
N ILE A 46 0.52 -5.47 -9.21
CA ILE A 46 -0.83 -5.24 -9.74
C ILE A 46 -0.93 -5.94 -11.10
N ASN A 47 -1.92 -6.82 -11.26
CA ASN A 47 -2.30 -7.42 -12.54
C ASN A 47 -3.59 -6.78 -13.07
N LEU A 48 -3.47 -5.98 -14.11
CA LEU A 48 -4.57 -5.20 -14.67
C LEU A 48 -5.74 -6.03 -15.19
N VAL A 49 -5.49 -7.31 -15.52
CA VAL A 49 -6.51 -8.25 -16.02
C VAL A 49 -7.27 -8.94 -14.89
N VAL A 50 -6.75 -8.87 -13.65
CA VAL A 50 -7.30 -9.57 -12.48
C VAL A 50 -7.73 -8.53 -11.44
N PRO A 51 -9.04 -8.20 -11.34
CA PRO A 51 -9.54 -7.15 -10.44
C PRO A 51 -9.21 -7.35 -8.97
N SER A 52 -9.01 -8.59 -8.52
CA SER A 52 -8.63 -8.88 -7.13
C SER A 52 -7.20 -8.45 -6.78
N THR A 53 -6.41 -7.98 -7.75
CA THR A 53 -5.03 -7.54 -7.52
C THR A 53 -4.87 -6.04 -7.27
N TYR A 54 -5.96 -5.28 -7.31
CA TYR A 54 -6.00 -3.87 -6.94
C TYR A 54 -7.22 -3.57 -6.07
N ASP A 55 -7.10 -2.58 -5.19
CA ASP A 55 -8.19 -2.20 -4.29
C ASP A 55 -9.04 -1.09 -4.92
N MET A 56 -8.40 -0.19 -5.67
CA MET A 56 -9.05 0.96 -6.30
C MET A 56 -8.48 1.20 -7.69
N ARG A 57 -9.31 1.79 -8.56
CA ARG A 57 -8.91 2.31 -9.86
C ARG A 57 -9.53 3.67 -10.15
N MET A 58 -8.87 4.47 -10.98
CA MET A 58 -9.29 5.80 -11.36
C MET A 58 -8.92 6.09 -12.82
N ASP A 59 -9.83 6.72 -13.55
CA ASP A 59 -9.58 7.20 -14.91
C ASP A 59 -9.14 8.67 -14.92
N LEU A 60 -7.93 8.92 -15.42
CA LEU A 60 -7.30 10.24 -15.56
C LEU A 60 -7.00 10.52 -17.04
N GLY A 61 -8.01 11.00 -17.76
CA GLY A 61 -7.89 11.24 -19.20
C GLY A 61 -7.67 9.94 -19.97
N VAL A 62 -6.53 9.83 -20.66
CA VAL A 62 -6.16 8.61 -21.40
C VAL A 62 -5.48 7.55 -20.53
N TYR A 63 -5.17 7.87 -19.27
CA TYR A 63 -4.52 6.95 -18.34
C TYR A 63 -5.53 6.37 -17.36
N ARG A 64 -5.31 5.11 -17.01
CA ARG A 64 -5.98 4.46 -15.89
C ARG A 64 -4.96 4.18 -14.80
N VAL A 65 -5.28 4.62 -13.59
CA VAL A 65 -4.48 4.42 -12.40
C VAL A 65 -5.12 3.33 -11.56
N TYR A 66 -4.30 2.43 -11.07
CA TYR A 66 -4.67 1.35 -10.17
C TYR A 66 -3.85 1.51 -8.90
N SER A 67 -4.45 1.23 -7.75
CA SER A 67 -3.75 1.27 -6.47
C SER A 67 -4.14 0.10 -5.59
N LYS A 68 -3.20 -0.32 -4.75
CA LYS A 68 -3.45 -1.28 -3.69
C LYS A 68 -2.61 -0.98 -2.45
N ILE A 69 -3.13 -1.40 -1.31
CA ILE A 69 -2.42 -1.45 -0.04
C ILE A 69 -1.93 -2.88 0.14
N VAL A 70 -0.64 -3.01 0.47
CA VAL A 70 0.05 -4.28 0.64
C VAL A 70 0.64 -4.31 2.04
N ASP A 71 0.33 -5.35 2.80
CA ASP A 71 1.02 -5.64 4.04
C ASP A 71 2.48 -5.94 3.72
N THR A 72 3.40 -5.10 4.19
CA THR A 72 4.81 -5.46 4.05
C THR A 72 5.12 -6.44 5.17
N VAL A 73 5.32 -7.70 4.78
CA VAL A 73 5.88 -8.68 5.71
C VAL A 73 7.15 -8.07 6.30
N GLN A 74 7.29 -8.14 7.62
CA GLN A 74 8.53 -7.85 8.33
C GLN A 74 9.68 -8.59 7.62
N GLY A 75 10.51 -7.85 6.87
CA GLY A 75 11.55 -8.47 6.04
C GLY A 75 11.92 -7.76 4.73
N ASN A 76 11.25 -6.68 4.33
CA ASN A 76 11.71 -5.83 3.21
C ASN A 76 12.59 -4.65 3.64
N SER A 77 13.13 -4.69 4.86
CA SER A 77 14.42 -4.08 5.14
C SER A 77 15.46 -4.87 4.32
N GLY A 78 15.63 -4.56 3.04
CA GLY A 78 16.48 -5.33 2.14
C GLY A 78 17.81 -5.59 2.80
N SER A 79 18.07 -6.85 3.19
CA SER A 79 19.14 -7.29 4.11
C SER A 79 19.76 -6.10 4.84
N ALA A 80 18.98 -5.41 5.68
CA ALA A 80 19.55 -4.41 6.54
C ALA A 80 20.50 -5.25 7.39
N GLU A 81 21.80 -5.16 7.10
CA GLU A 81 22.79 -5.57 8.05
C GLU A 81 22.29 -4.98 9.35
N VAL A 82 22.05 -5.87 10.32
CA VAL A 82 21.92 -5.47 11.70
C VAL A 82 23.01 -4.42 11.86
N LEU A 83 22.64 -3.15 12.05
CA LEU A 83 23.60 -2.17 12.51
C LEU A 83 23.96 -2.70 13.89
N LEU A 84 24.93 -3.61 13.90
CA LEU A 84 25.66 -4.08 15.05
C LEU A 84 26.30 -2.81 15.53
N ASN A 85 25.57 -2.11 16.39
CA ASN A 85 26.15 -1.15 17.28
C ASN A 85 27.13 -1.99 18.11
N LYS A 86 28.36 -2.14 17.62
CA LYS A 86 29.51 -2.47 18.45
C LYS A 86 29.77 -1.25 19.33
N GLY A 87 28.80 -0.93 20.18
CA GLY A 87 28.97 -0.14 21.37
C GLY A 87 29.27 -1.12 22.48
N VAL A 88 30.53 -1.13 22.92
CA VAL A 88 31.02 -2.00 24.00
C VAL A 88 30.38 -1.54 25.31
N VAL A 89 29.23 -2.08 25.70
CA VAL A 89 28.82 -2.09 27.12
C VAL A 89 27.99 -3.34 27.39
N SER A 90 28.44 -4.12 28.36
CA SER A 90 27.77 -5.31 28.89
C SER A 90 26.34 -5.02 29.37
N LEU A 91 25.39 -5.82 28.90
CA LEU A 91 23.98 -5.81 29.30
C LEU A 91 23.84 -5.86 30.83
N SER A 92 23.30 -4.80 31.43
CA SER A 92 22.84 -4.82 32.83
C SER A 92 21.37 -5.29 32.86
N PRO A 93 20.94 -6.07 33.88
CA PRO A 93 19.56 -6.52 33.97
C PRO A 93 18.68 -5.31 34.32
N GLY A 94 17.82 -4.91 33.38
CA GLY A 94 16.97 -3.71 33.49
C GLY A 94 16.87 -2.90 32.20
N GLU A 95 17.57 -3.30 31.15
CA GLU A 95 17.47 -2.65 29.84
C GLU A 95 16.06 -2.86 29.24
N VAL A 96 15.32 -1.76 29.12
CA VAL A 96 14.01 -1.72 28.47
C VAL A 96 14.24 -1.85 26.97
N VAL A 97 13.84 -3.00 26.43
CA VAL A 97 13.92 -3.28 25.00
C VAL A 97 13.02 -2.28 24.27
N VAL A 98 13.61 -1.41 23.44
CA VAL A 98 12.82 -0.55 22.56
C VAL A 98 12.25 -1.42 21.44
N VAL A 99 10.98 -1.79 21.55
CA VAL A 99 10.22 -2.38 20.44
C VAL A 99 9.51 -1.26 19.71
N SER A 100 10.08 -0.79 18.60
CA SER A 100 9.29 -0.15 17.56
C SER A 100 8.75 -1.25 16.65
N ILE A 101 7.45 -1.49 16.69
CA ILE A 101 6.77 -2.26 15.64
C ILE A 101 5.88 -1.26 14.90
N PRO A 102 6.43 -0.49 13.93
CA PRO A 102 5.57 0.25 13.03
C PRO A 102 4.83 -0.72 12.15
N TYR A 103 3.54 -0.48 11.95
CA TYR A 103 2.82 -1.11 10.85
C TYR A 103 3.44 -0.60 9.55
N LEU A 104 4.19 -1.47 8.88
CA LEU A 104 4.76 -1.18 7.57
C LEU A 104 3.80 -1.71 6.51
N TYR A 105 3.05 -0.81 5.86
CA TYR A 105 2.34 -1.17 4.64
C TYR A 105 2.85 -0.31 3.49
N THR A 106 2.83 -0.89 2.30
CA THR A 106 3.19 -0.20 1.07
C THR A 106 1.94 0.06 0.27
N ILE A 107 1.85 1.26 -0.29
CA ILE A 107 0.85 1.59 -1.30
C ILE A 107 1.53 1.45 -2.65
N GLU A 108 1.08 0.49 -3.44
CA GLU A 108 1.52 0.27 -4.81
C GLU A 108 0.55 0.98 -5.75
N ILE A 109 1.09 1.76 -6.69
CA ILE A 109 0.32 2.51 -7.67
C ILE A 109 0.90 2.20 -9.05
N LEU A 110 0.02 1.79 -9.96
CA LEU A 110 0.34 1.54 -11.37
C LEU A 110 -0.56 2.40 -12.24
N SER A 111 0.03 3.29 -13.02
CA SER A 111 -0.67 4.03 -14.08
C SER A 111 -0.29 3.46 -15.44
N GLN A 112 -1.26 3.28 -16.32
CA GLN A 112 -1.05 2.83 -17.69
C GLN A 112 -1.96 3.59 -18.66
N SER A 113 -1.42 3.94 -19.84
CA SER A 113 -2.22 4.47 -20.94
C SER A 113 -3.21 3.42 -21.47
N SER A 114 -4.46 3.85 -21.71
CA SER A 114 -5.53 3.02 -22.27
C SER A 114 -5.26 2.58 -23.71
N THR A 115 -4.41 3.30 -24.44
CA THR A 115 -4.11 3.05 -25.86
C THR A 115 -2.69 2.53 -26.09
N ASN A 116 -1.81 2.62 -25.09
CA ASN A 116 -0.42 2.17 -25.19
C ASN A 116 0.06 1.51 -23.89
N SER A 117 0.09 0.17 -23.87
CA SER A 117 0.46 -0.58 -22.67
C SER A 117 1.92 -0.39 -22.23
N THR A 118 2.79 0.09 -23.12
CA THR A 118 4.21 0.37 -22.85
C THR A 118 4.37 1.68 -22.08
N GLU A 119 3.42 2.60 -22.22
CA GLU A 119 3.40 3.87 -21.50
C GLU A 119 2.77 3.65 -20.11
N ARG A 120 3.63 3.49 -19.11
CA ARG A 120 3.23 3.21 -17.74
C ARG A 120 4.18 3.85 -16.73
N ALA A 121 3.64 4.15 -15.56
CA ALA A 121 4.38 4.60 -14.40
C ALA A 121 4.05 3.71 -13.20
N LYS A 122 5.08 3.37 -12.40
CA LYS A 122 4.92 2.63 -11.15
C LYS A 122 5.46 3.47 -10.00
N PHE A 123 4.66 3.60 -8.96
CA PHE A 123 5.06 4.23 -7.69
C PHE A 123 4.83 3.24 -6.56
N SER A 124 5.77 3.19 -5.63
CA SER A 124 5.69 2.39 -4.42
C SER A 124 5.97 3.30 -3.23
N VAL A 125 5.01 3.43 -2.32
CA VAL A 125 5.09 4.32 -1.15
C VAL A 125 5.10 3.46 0.10
N LEU A 126 6.25 3.41 0.78
CA LEU A 126 6.39 2.74 2.07
C LEU A 126 5.94 3.68 3.19
N TYR A 127 4.99 3.24 4.00
CA TYR A 127 4.63 3.93 5.24
C TYR A 127 5.31 3.23 6.43
N GLN A 128 6.06 3.99 7.23
CA GLN A 128 6.73 3.53 8.46
C GLN A 128 6.67 4.64 9.53
N TYR A 129 6.55 4.29 10.81
CA TYR A 129 6.48 5.23 11.93
C TYR A 129 7.58 4.99 12.98
#